data_AF-A0A7L2TYQ4-F1
#
_entry.id   AF-A0A7L2TYQ4-F1
#
_cell.length_a   1.000
_cell.length_b   1.000
_cell.length_c   1.000
_cell.angle_alpha   90.00
_cell.angle_beta   90.00
_cell.angle_gamma   90.00
#
_symmetry.space_group_name_H-M   'P 1'
#
loop_
_entity.id
_entity.type
_entity.pdbx_description
1 polymer ?
#
loop_
_entity_poly.entity_id
_entity_poly.type
_entity_poly.pdbx_seq_one_letter_code
_entity_poly.pdbx_strand_id
1 'polypeptide(L)'
;GPAQLRAKFLHTEHELREPKTVSQVDMKVEILPALTDNYMYLLIDQDTREAAIVDPVQPQKVLDAVKKHGVKLTTVLTTHHHWDHAGGNEKLAKMEPGLRVYGGDSRVGALTQRVSHLTALKVGSLSVKCLSTPCHTSGHICYYVTKPNSSEPPAVFTGDTLFVAGCGKFFEGTPEEMYKALIEILGSLDPRTRVYCGHEYTINNLKFARHVEPGNPSVQEKLAWAKSWSLHGWDPILSLLFPPGREKSVQEHARESDPVRAMGAIRKEKDNFRVPKD
;
A
#
# COMPACT_ATOMS: atom_id res chain seq x y z
N GLY A 1 -30.00 11.47 -32.41
CA GLY A 1 -30.36 12.80 -31.83
C GLY A 1 -29.26 13.27 -30.88
N PRO A 2 -29.21 14.57 -30.52
CA PRO A 2 -28.11 15.15 -29.74
C PRO A 2 -27.89 14.51 -28.36
N ALA A 3 -28.87 13.75 -27.85
CA ALA A 3 -28.80 13.02 -26.59
C ALA A 3 -27.94 11.75 -26.62
N GLN A 4 -27.70 11.13 -27.79
CA GLN A 4 -26.84 9.93 -27.90
C GLN A 4 -25.36 10.24 -28.15
N LEU A 5 -25.03 11.47 -28.58
CA LEU A 5 -23.64 11.92 -28.68
C LEU A 5 -23.08 12.47 -27.37
N ARG A 6 -23.92 12.88 -26.42
CA ARG A 6 -23.47 13.29 -25.06
C ARG A 6 -23.08 12.14 -24.15
N ALA A 7 -23.51 10.91 -24.43
CA ALA A 7 -23.14 9.73 -23.65
C ALA A 7 -21.73 9.19 -23.98
N LYS A 8 -21.11 9.63 -25.09
CA LYS A 8 -19.74 9.22 -25.49
C LYS A 8 -18.63 10.17 -25.02
N PHE A 9 -18.96 11.28 -24.37
CA PHE A 9 -18.00 12.31 -23.95
C PHE A 9 -17.97 12.55 -22.43
N LEU A 10 -18.52 11.63 -21.63
CA LEU A 10 -18.39 11.63 -20.17
C LEU A 10 -17.46 10.53 -19.63
N HIS A 11 -16.80 9.78 -20.51
CA HIS A 11 -15.63 8.96 -20.18
C HIS A 11 -14.33 9.71 -20.53
N THR A 12 -14.24 10.96 -20.07
CA THR A 12 -13.00 11.74 -20.16
C THR A 12 -12.03 11.22 -19.09
N GLU A 13 -10.96 10.57 -19.57
CA GLU A 13 -9.62 10.60 -18.96
C GLU A 13 -9.48 9.98 -17.56
N HIS A 14 -9.85 8.72 -17.40
CA HIS A 14 -8.99 7.86 -16.57
C HIS A 14 -7.84 7.41 -17.47
N GLU A 15 -6.73 8.15 -17.45
CA GLU A 15 -5.46 7.64 -17.98
C GLU A 15 -5.30 6.20 -17.46
N LEU A 16 -5.25 5.23 -18.37
CA LEU A 16 -5.08 3.83 -18.01
C LEU A 16 -3.74 3.71 -17.30
N ARG A 17 -3.77 3.59 -15.97
CA ARG A 17 -2.57 3.38 -15.17
C ARG A 17 -1.92 2.07 -15.64
N GLU A 18 -0.75 2.18 -16.25
CA GLU A 18 -0.03 1.02 -16.78
C GLU A 18 0.75 0.29 -15.68
N PRO A 19 0.93 -1.03 -15.79
CA PRO A 19 1.83 -1.77 -14.93
C PRO A 19 3.27 -1.24 -14.98
N LYS A 20 3.94 -1.22 -13.82
CA LYS A 20 5.34 -0.76 -13.72
C LYS A 20 6.18 -1.76 -12.95
N THR A 21 7.37 -2.05 -13.48
CA THR A 21 8.35 -2.93 -12.82
C THR A 21 9.34 -2.10 -12.02
N VAL A 22 9.58 -2.50 -10.77
CA VAL A 22 10.79 -2.16 -10.03
C VAL A 22 11.68 -3.38 -9.91
N SER A 23 12.88 -3.29 -10.47
CA SER A 23 13.86 -4.38 -10.47
C SER A 23 14.98 -4.09 -9.48
N GLN A 24 15.31 -5.08 -8.67
CA GLN A 24 16.55 -5.23 -7.91
C GLN A 24 17.27 -6.48 -8.42
N VAL A 25 18.53 -6.66 -8.03
CA VAL A 25 19.28 -7.87 -8.40
C VAL A 25 18.58 -9.14 -7.90
N ASP A 26 18.13 -9.14 -6.64
CA ASP A 26 17.56 -10.35 -6.01
C ASP A 26 16.04 -10.45 -6.07
N MET A 27 15.35 -9.32 -6.23
CA MET A 27 13.90 -9.22 -6.09
C MET A 27 13.34 -8.28 -7.15
N LYS A 28 12.15 -8.56 -7.64
CA LYS A 28 11.42 -7.66 -8.53
C LYS A 28 9.99 -7.49 -8.05
N VAL A 29 9.47 -6.27 -8.15
CA VAL A 29 8.07 -5.97 -7.83
C VAL A 29 7.41 -5.37 -9.07
N GLU A 30 6.46 -6.09 -9.65
CA GLU A 30 5.58 -5.57 -10.69
C GLU A 30 4.32 -5.01 -10.03
N ILE A 31 4.08 -3.73 -10.25
CA ILE A 31 2.94 -2.97 -9.76
C ILE A 31 1.83 -3.10 -10.77
N LEU A 32 0.67 -3.55 -10.31
CA LEU A 32 -0.48 -3.85 -11.13
C LEU A 32 -1.65 -2.94 -10.70
N PRO A 33 -1.92 -1.87 -11.44
CA PRO A 33 -3.08 -1.02 -11.16
C PRO A 33 -4.39 -1.83 -11.28
N ALA A 34 -5.22 -1.70 -10.26
CA ALA A 34 -6.53 -2.36 -10.18
C ALA A 34 -7.62 -1.36 -9.82
N LEU A 35 -8.86 -1.69 -10.19
CA LEU A 35 -10.04 -0.87 -9.95
C LEU A 35 -9.80 0.60 -10.36
N THR A 36 -10.19 1.55 -9.53
CA THR A 36 -10.00 2.99 -9.78
C THR A 36 -8.60 3.44 -9.37
N ASP A 37 -8.19 3.15 -8.13
CA ASP A 37 -6.96 3.66 -7.51
C ASP A 37 -6.13 2.60 -6.76
N ASN A 38 -6.61 1.35 -6.63
CA ASN A 38 -5.86 0.27 -5.97
C ASN A 38 -4.57 -0.13 -6.73
N TYR A 39 -3.62 -0.68 -5.98
CA TYR A 39 -2.45 -1.39 -6.48
C TYR A 39 -2.41 -2.83 -5.95
N MET A 40 -2.17 -3.78 -6.85
CA MET A 40 -1.74 -5.13 -6.51
C MET A 40 -0.23 -5.25 -6.83
N TYR A 41 0.47 -6.15 -6.15
CA TYR A 41 1.93 -6.26 -6.33
C TYR A 41 2.38 -7.70 -6.55
N LEU A 42 2.91 -7.97 -7.75
CA LEU A 42 3.54 -9.25 -8.05
C LEU A 42 5.02 -9.16 -7.62
N LEU A 43 5.29 -9.75 -6.46
CA LEU A 43 6.61 -9.93 -5.87
C LEU A 43 7.28 -11.16 -6.48
N ILE A 44 8.47 -11.00 -7.05
CA ILE A 44 9.21 -12.04 -7.75
C ILE A 44 10.56 -12.23 -7.06
N ASP A 45 10.85 -13.47 -6.67
CA ASP A 45 12.21 -13.89 -6.33
C ASP A 45 13.00 -14.18 -7.62
N GLN A 46 14.09 -13.46 -7.83
CA GLN A 46 14.87 -13.62 -9.06
C GLN A 46 15.60 -14.97 -9.12
N ASP A 47 16.00 -15.54 -7.98
CA ASP A 47 16.78 -16.77 -7.93
C ASP A 47 15.94 -18.00 -8.29
N THR A 48 14.75 -18.13 -7.68
CA THR A 48 13.91 -19.33 -7.81
C THR A 48 12.80 -19.18 -8.84
N ARG A 49 12.52 -17.95 -9.28
CA ARG A 49 11.37 -17.59 -10.11
C ARG A 49 10.02 -17.91 -9.46
N GLU A 50 10.00 -18.16 -8.15
CA GLU A 50 8.75 -18.14 -7.37
C GLU A 50 8.26 -16.71 -7.19
N ALA A 51 6.94 -16.57 -7.14
CA ALA A 51 6.29 -15.29 -6.97
C ALA A 51 5.16 -15.34 -5.93
N ALA A 52 4.93 -14.20 -5.31
CA ALA A 52 3.77 -13.92 -4.51
C ALA A 52 2.97 -12.75 -5.11
N ILE A 53 1.66 -12.77 -4.95
CA ILE A 53 0.81 -11.63 -5.28
C ILE A 53 0.23 -11.03 -4.00
N VAL A 54 0.33 -9.71 -3.88
CA VAL A 54 -0.28 -8.94 -2.79
C VAL A 54 -1.62 -8.38 -3.26
N ASP A 55 -2.67 -8.61 -2.47
CA ASP A 55 -4.03 -8.06 -2.63
C ASP A 55 -4.65 -8.26 -4.04
N PRO A 56 -4.86 -9.50 -4.50
CA PRO A 56 -5.14 -9.84 -5.90
C PRO A 56 -6.60 -9.61 -6.36
N VAL A 57 -7.18 -8.44 -6.14
CA VAL A 57 -8.62 -8.16 -6.44
C VAL A 57 -9.04 -8.39 -7.90
N GLN A 58 -8.11 -8.31 -8.87
CA GLN A 58 -8.36 -8.63 -10.29
C GLN A 58 -7.52 -9.83 -10.77
N PRO A 59 -7.93 -11.09 -10.48
CA PRO A 59 -7.11 -12.29 -10.72
C PRO A 59 -6.58 -12.48 -12.13
N GLN A 60 -7.37 -12.13 -13.16
CA GLN A 60 -6.92 -12.30 -14.55
C GLN A 60 -5.67 -11.46 -14.85
N LYS A 61 -5.63 -10.19 -14.39
CA LYS A 61 -4.45 -9.33 -14.54
C LYS A 61 -3.21 -9.91 -13.84
N VAL A 62 -3.42 -10.59 -12.71
CA VAL A 62 -2.34 -11.28 -11.98
C VAL A 62 -1.78 -12.40 -12.84
N LEU A 63 -2.62 -13.27 -13.40
CA LEU A 63 -2.18 -14.38 -14.24
C LEU A 63 -1.51 -13.90 -15.53
N ASP A 64 -2.00 -12.82 -16.13
CA ASP A 64 -1.37 -12.20 -17.29
C ASP A 64 0.04 -11.70 -16.95
N ALA A 65 0.23 -11.08 -15.78
CA ALA A 65 1.54 -10.65 -15.29
C ALA A 65 2.46 -11.83 -14.97
N VAL A 66 1.93 -12.88 -14.32
CA VAL A 66 2.67 -14.13 -14.02
C VAL A 66 3.18 -14.76 -15.32
N LYS A 67 2.33 -14.83 -16.36
CA LYS A 67 2.70 -15.31 -17.69
C LYS A 67 3.72 -14.41 -18.37
N LYS A 68 3.51 -13.07 -18.34
CA LYS A 68 4.43 -12.07 -18.91
C LYS A 68 5.84 -12.21 -18.34
N HIS A 69 5.96 -12.39 -17.02
CA HIS A 69 7.26 -12.54 -16.37
C HIS A 69 7.77 -13.99 -16.36
N GLY A 70 6.98 -14.99 -16.74
CA GLY A 70 7.41 -16.39 -16.74
C GLY A 70 7.83 -16.86 -15.34
N VAL A 71 7.00 -16.59 -14.34
CA VAL A 71 7.23 -16.94 -12.93
C VAL A 71 6.20 -17.95 -12.43
N LYS A 72 6.51 -18.64 -11.33
CA LYS A 72 5.59 -19.57 -10.67
C LYS A 72 4.91 -18.88 -9.50
N LEU A 73 3.61 -18.61 -9.61
CA LEU A 73 2.84 -18.07 -8.51
C LEU A 73 2.61 -19.16 -7.45
N THR A 74 3.06 -18.93 -6.22
CA THR A 74 2.91 -19.93 -5.12
C THR A 74 2.12 -19.39 -3.93
N THR A 75 1.99 -18.06 -3.85
CA THR A 75 1.63 -17.39 -2.60
C THR A 75 0.75 -16.18 -2.86
N VAL A 76 -0.31 -16.02 -2.06
CA VAL A 76 -1.12 -14.80 -1.96
C VAL A 76 -0.87 -14.19 -0.59
N LEU A 77 -0.55 -12.90 -0.54
CA LEU A 77 -0.38 -12.12 0.68
C LEU A 77 -1.52 -11.10 0.76
N THR A 78 -2.47 -11.31 1.66
CA THR A 78 -3.63 -10.42 1.79
C THR A 78 -3.45 -9.50 2.99
N THR A 79 -3.34 -8.21 2.76
CA THR A 79 -3.08 -7.23 3.83
C THR A 79 -4.25 -7.14 4.80
N HIS A 80 -5.48 -7.11 4.29
CA HIS A 80 -6.69 -7.07 5.11
C HIS A 80 -7.94 -7.54 4.35
N HIS A 81 -9.06 -7.64 5.05
CA HIS A 81 -10.27 -8.30 4.57
C HIS A 81 -11.17 -7.46 3.66
N HIS A 82 -10.90 -6.16 3.46
CA HIS A 82 -11.74 -5.34 2.59
C HIS A 82 -11.73 -5.90 1.16
N TRP A 83 -12.87 -5.78 0.50
CA TRP A 83 -13.14 -6.46 -0.77
C TRP A 83 -12.19 -6.04 -1.88
N ASP A 84 -11.79 -4.77 -1.91
CA ASP A 84 -10.88 -4.22 -2.91
C ASP A 84 -9.43 -4.74 -2.77
N HIS A 85 -9.14 -5.49 -1.71
CA HIS A 85 -7.88 -6.21 -1.48
C HIS A 85 -8.06 -7.73 -1.56
N ALA A 86 -9.02 -8.28 -0.80
CA ALA A 86 -9.23 -9.73 -0.65
C ALA A 86 -10.24 -10.33 -1.64
N GLY A 87 -11.02 -9.49 -2.35
CA GLY A 87 -12.18 -9.92 -3.13
C GLY A 87 -11.86 -10.80 -4.33
N GLY A 88 -10.59 -10.85 -4.74
CA GLY A 88 -10.11 -11.74 -5.81
C GLY A 88 -9.58 -13.08 -5.33
N ASN A 89 -9.37 -13.28 -4.03
CA ASN A 89 -8.68 -14.45 -3.48
C ASN A 89 -9.34 -15.77 -3.88
N GLU A 90 -10.66 -15.90 -3.70
CA GLU A 90 -11.39 -17.13 -4.01
C GLU A 90 -11.33 -17.49 -5.49
N LYS A 91 -11.46 -16.48 -6.36
CA LYS A 91 -11.40 -16.69 -7.80
C LYS A 91 -9.98 -17.08 -8.21
N LEU A 92 -8.95 -16.42 -7.68
CA LEU A 92 -7.56 -16.75 -7.97
C LEU A 92 -7.22 -18.17 -7.50
N ALA A 93 -7.61 -18.56 -6.29
CA ALA A 93 -7.36 -19.90 -5.75
C ALA A 93 -8.05 -21.02 -6.55
N LYS A 94 -9.20 -20.73 -7.20
CA LYS A 94 -9.86 -21.67 -8.14
C LYS A 94 -9.12 -21.76 -9.48
N MET A 95 -8.55 -20.65 -9.96
CA MET A 95 -7.82 -20.61 -11.23
C MET A 95 -6.42 -21.23 -11.11
N GLU A 96 -5.78 -21.09 -9.95
CA GLU A 96 -4.45 -21.63 -9.63
C GLU A 96 -4.54 -22.49 -8.36
N PRO A 97 -4.94 -23.77 -8.48
CA PRO A 97 -5.02 -24.68 -7.34
C PRO A 97 -3.67 -24.87 -6.65
N GLY A 98 -3.69 -24.91 -5.32
CA GLY A 98 -2.48 -25.12 -4.50
C GLY A 98 -1.80 -23.84 -4.01
N LEU A 99 -2.35 -22.66 -4.33
CA LEU A 99 -1.87 -21.39 -3.74
C LEU A 99 -2.04 -21.38 -2.22
N ARG A 100 -1.01 -20.87 -1.54
CA ARG A 100 -1.06 -20.56 -0.11
C ARG A 100 -1.57 -19.13 0.05
N VAL A 101 -2.74 -18.96 0.65
CA VAL A 101 -3.36 -17.66 0.89
C VAL A 101 -3.14 -17.27 2.33
N TYR A 102 -2.29 -16.26 2.52
CA TYR A 102 -1.93 -15.70 3.82
C TYR A 102 -2.77 -14.46 4.14
N GLY A 103 -3.09 -14.28 5.42
CA GLY A 103 -3.83 -13.13 5.95
C GLY A 103 -3.97 -13.20 7.47
N GLY A 104 -4.17 -12.04 8.13
CA GLY A 104 -4.32 -11.95 9.59
C GLY A 104 -5.74 -12.19 10.10
N ASP A 105 -6.72 -12.16 9.20
CA ASP A 105 -8.14 -12.09 9.53
C ASP A 105 -8.92 -13.27 8.94
N SER A 106 -9.80 -13.89 9.74
CA SER A 106 -10.66 -14.97 9.28
C SER A 106 -11.68 -14.54 8.22
N ARG A 107 -11.91 -13.23 8.07
CA ARG A 107 -12.76 -12.64 7.02
C ARG A 107 -12.09 -12.61 5.65
N VAL A 108 -10.79 -12.91 5.55
CA VAL A 108 -10.08 -13.02 4.26
C VAL A 108 -10.59 -14.25 3.49
N GLY A 109 -11.12 -14.03 2.29
CA GLY A 109 -11.59 -15.09 1.41
C GLY A 109 -10.48 -16.06 1.00
N ALA A 110 -10.82 -17.35 0.88
CA ALA A 110 -9.92 -18.45 0.56
C ALA A 110 -8.66 -18.57 1.45
N LEU A 111 -8.68 -18.01 2.67
CA LEU A 111 -7.56 -18.08 3.60
C LEU A 111 -7.16 -19.54 3.88
N THR A 112 -5.90 -19.88 3.61
CA THR A 112 -5.34 -21.20 3.94
C THR A 112 -4.27 -21.14 5.03
N GLN A 113 -3.68 -19.97 5.26
CA GLN A 113 -2.59 -19.76 6.20
C GLN A 113 -2.85 -18.49 7.03
N ARG A 114 -3.48 -18.64 8.20
CA ARG A 114 -3.65 -17.50 9.11
C ARG A 114 -2.32 -17.14 9.75
N VAL A 115 -1.99 -15.84 9.76
CA VAL A 115 -0.73 -15.33 10.33
C VAL A 115 -0.99 -14.33 11.45
N SER A 116 0.03 -14.11 12.26
CA SER A 116 0.05 -13.11 13.33
C SER A 116 1.35 -12.30 13.29
N HIS A 117 1.50 -11.34 14.20
CA HIS A 117 2.69 -10.51 14.33
C HIS A 117 3.97 -11.38 14.44
N LEU A 118 4.99 -11.04 13.65
CA LEU A 118 6.28 -11.75 13.53
C LEU A 118 6.22 -13.15 12.94
N THR A 119 5.07 -13.61 12.44
CA THR A 119 5.04 -14.85 11.64
C THR A 119 5.97 -14.69 10.43
N ALA A 120 6.84 -15.68 10.21
CA ALA A 120 7.79 -15.68 9.11
C ALA A 120 7.42 -16.76 8.09
N LEU A 121 7.56 -16.42 6.82
CA LEU A 121 7.38 -17.33 5.70
C LEU A 121 8.39 -17.02 4.58
N LYS A 122 8.38 -17.83 3.54
CA LYS A 122 9.25 -17.67 2.37
C LYS A 122 8.47 -17.66 1.07
N VAL A 123 9.00 -16.88 0.12
CA VAL A 123 8.66 -16.91 -1.30
C VAL A 123 9.97 -17.19 -2.02
N GLY A 124 10.17 -18.43 -2.45
CA GLY A 124 11.49 -18.90 -2.87
C GLY A 124 12.57 -18.65 -1.81
N SER A 125 13.59 -17.89 -2.18
CA SER A 125 14.70 -17.48 -1.31
C SER A 125 14.44 -16.18 -0.52
N LEU A 126 13.37 -15.44 -0.82
CA LEU A 126 12.97 -14.23 -0.09
C LEU A 126 12.38 -14.59 1.27
N SER A 127 12.75 -13.81 2.28
CA SER A 127 12.18 -13.88 3.63
C SER A 127 11.07 -12.86 3.77
N VAL A 128 9.88 -13.30 4.19
CA VAL A 128 8.73 -12.44 4.42
C VAL A 128 8.34 -12.51 5.90
N LYS A 129 8.31 -11.36 6.57
CA LYS A 129 7.88 -11.20 7.96
C LYS A 129 6.54 -10.47 8.00
N CYS A 130 5.56 -11.08 8.65
CA CYS A 130 4.25 -10.49 8.87
C CYS A 130 4.30 -9.51 10.05
N LEU A 131 3.86 -8.29 9.83
CA LEU A 131 3.79 -7.23 10.85
C LEU A 131 2.32 -6.88 11.07
N SER A 132 1.76 -7.32 12.19
CA SER A 132 0.40 -6.92 12.58
C SER A 132 0.34 -5.41 12.82
N THR A 133 -0.57 -4.73 12.12
CA THR A 133 -0.77 -3.27 12.15
C THR A 133 -2.26 -2.94 12.28
N PRO A 134 -2.93 -3.41 13.36
CA PRO A 134 -4.36 -3.17 13.55
C PRO A 134 -4.62 -1.67 13.61
N CYS A 135 -5.65 -1.20 12.91
CA CYS A 135 -6.31 0.09 13.10
C CYS A 135 -7.33 0.29 11.97
N HIS A 136 -6.83 0.31 10.73
CA HIS A 136 -7.70 0.39 9.55
C HIS A 136 -8.69 -0.77 9.52
N THR A 137 -8.17 -1.98 9.71
CA THR A 137 -8.95 -3.13 10.16
C THR A 137 -8.20 -3.80 11.31
N SER A 138 -8.93 -4.51 12.17
CA SER A 138 -8.38 -5.22 13.33
C SER A 138 -7.43 -6.36 12.96
N GLY A 139 -7.59 -6.97 11.78
CA GLY A 139 -6.75 -8.07 11.29
C GLY A 139 -5.70 -7.67 10.25
N HIS A 140 -5.35 -6.37 10.14
CA HIS A 140 -4.44 -5.86 9.12
C HIS A 140 -3.00 -6.34 9.33
N ILE A 141 -2.36 -6.82 8.26
CA ILE A 141 -0.97 -7.27 8.21
C ILE A 141 -0.21 -6.49 7.12
N CYS A 142 0.91 -5.88 7.51
CA CYS A 142 1.94 -5.45 6.59
C CYS A 142 2.94 -6.60 6.34
N TYR A 143 3.45 -6.74 5.12
CA TYR A 143 4.42 -7.79 4.76
C TYR A 143 5.79 -7.17 4.47
N TYR A 144 6.75 -7.39 5.38
CA TYR A 144 8.13 -6.93 5.23
C TYR A 144 8.99 -8.00 4.57
N VAL A 145 9.60 -7.68 3.44
CA VAL A 145 10.33 -8.61 2.57
C VAL A 145 11.80 -8.23 2.52
N THR A 146 12.65 -9.22 2.81
CA THR A 146 14.10 -9.09 2.74
C THR A 146 14.71 -10.26 1.98
N LYS A 147 15.91 -10.04 1.46
CA LYS A 147 16.79 -11.10 0.97
C LYS A 147 17.96 -11.25 1.95
N PRO A 148 18.12 -12.40 2.63
CA PRO A 148 19.27 -12.65 3.48
C PRO A 148 20.58 -12.48 2.69
N ASN A 149 21.59 -11.84 3.30
CA ASN A 149 22.89 -11.55 2.70
C ASN A 149 22.88 -10.65 1.45
N SER A 150 21.79 -9.90 1.23
CA SER A 150 21.72 -8.90 0.17
C SER A 150 22.09 -7.49 0.66
N SER A 151 22.64 -6.69 -0.24
CA SER A 151 22.86 -5.24 -0.03
C SER A 151 21.69 -4.38 -0.53
N GLU A 152 20.75 -4.99 -1.27
CA GLU A 152 19.58 -4.34 -1.85
C GLU A 152 18.58 -3.91 -0.75
N PRO A 153 17.91 -2.76 -0.89
CA PRO A 153 16.93 -2.32 0.09
C PRO A 153 15.75 -3.30 0.21
N PRO A 154 15.25 -3.52 1.44
CA PRO A 154 14.00 -4.25 1.69
C PRO A 154 12.76 -3.62 1.04
N ALA A 155 11.65 -4.36 1.06
CA ALA A 155 10.33 -3.85 0.70
C ALA A 155 9.33 -4.09 1.83
N VAL A 156 8.32 -3.22 1.96
CA VAL A 156 7.16 -3.44 2.82
C VAL A 156 5.88 -3.16 2.06
N PHE A 157 4.97 -4.13 2.09
CA PHE A 157 3.62 -4.00 1.56
C PHE A 157 2.68 -3.59 2.69
N THR A 158 2.16 -2.37 2.64
CA THR A 158 1.51 -1.73 3.78
C THR A 158 -0.01 -1.69 3.70
N GLY A 159 -0.58 -2.15 2.58
CA GLY A 159 -2.01 -2.05 2.30
C GLY A 159 -2.52 -0.67 2.69
N ASP A 160 -3.56 -0.66 3.51
CA ASP A 160 -4.23 0.55 3.97
C ASP A 160 -3.77 1.09 5.34
N THR A 161 -2.68 0.58 5.91
CA THR A 161 -2.11 1.17 7.12
C THR A 161 -1.36 2.47 6.79
N LEU A 162 -0.35 2.38 5.92
CA LEU A 162 0.50 3.50 5.49
C LEU A 162 0.36 3.71 3.98
N PHE A 163 0.09 4.96 3.59
CA PHE A 163 0.14 5.45 2.22
C PHE A 163 1.29 6.44 2.03
N VAL A 164 1.63 6.75 0.79
CA VAL A 164 2.49 7.91 0.51
C VAL A 164 1.83 9.17 1.10
N ALA A 165 2.54 9.82 2.02
CA ALA A 165 2.12 11.02 2.75
C ALA A 165 0.79 10.90 3.54
N GLY A 166 0.36 9.69 3.92
CA GLY A 166 -0.88 9.53 4.68
C GLY A 166 -1.06 8.16 5.30
N CYS A 167 -2.21 7.94 5.95
CA CYS A 167 -2.58 6.66 6.55
C CYS A 167 -4.04 6.33 6.29
N GLY A 168 -4.41 5.07 6.57
CA GLY A 168 -5.78 4.59 6.52
C GLY A 168 -6.73 5.37 7.43
N LYS A 169 -8.03 5.32 7.09
CA LYS A 169 -9.08 5.65 8.06
C LYS A 169 -9.12 4.60 9.15
N PHE A 170 -9.49 4.99 10.36
CA PHE A 170 -9.51 4.10 11.53
C PHE A 170 -10.89 3.44 11.65
N PHE A 171 -11.23 2.54 10.72
CA PHE A 171 -12.57 1.94 10.71
C PHE A 171 -12.81 0.99 11.87
N GLU A 172 -11.78 0.24 12.29
CA GLU A 172 -11.89 -0.77 13.35
C GLU A 172 -10.87 -0.58 14.46
N GLY A 173 -10.39 0.65 14.68
CA GLY A 173 -9.32 0.88 15.64
C GLY A 173 -9.15 2.31 16.08
N THR A 174 -8.07 2.56 16.82
CA THR A 174 -7.86 3.80 17.57
C THR A 174 -6.61 4.57 17.12
N PRO A 175 -6.48 5.86 17.51
CA PRO A 175 -5.25 6.61 17.30
C PRO A 175 -4.01 5.97 17.93
N GLU A 176 -4.14 5.34 19.10
CA GLU A 176 -3.07 4.60 19.77
C GLU A 176 -2.55 3.47 18.88
N GLU A 177 -3.47 2.72 18.27
CA GLU A 177 -3.14 1.59 17.40
C GLU A 177 -2.47 2.06 16.11
N MET A 178 -2.99 3.11 15.45
CA MET A 178 -2.33 3.67 14.27
C MET A 178 -0.96 4.25 14.61
N TYR A 179 -0.84 4.95 15.73
CA TYR A 179 0.45 5.49 16.19
C TYR A 179 1.47 4.37 16.38
N LYS A 180 1.10 3.30 17.07
CA LYS A 180 1.94 2.11 17.24
C LYS A 180 2.32 1.48 15.90
N ALA A 181 1.35 1.30 15.00
CA ALA A 181 1.58 0.72 13.68
C ALA A 181 2.59 1.54 12.87
N LEU A 182 2.41 2.87 12.80
CA LEU A 182 3.25 3.74 11.97
C LEU A 182 4.62 4.01 12.61
N ILE A 183 4.67 4.28 13.91
CA ILE A 183 5.87 4.77 14.58
C ILE A 183 6.71 3.63 15.14
N GLU A 184 6.10 2.70 15.87
CA GLU A 184 6.84 1.66 16.58
C GLU A 184 7.13 0.45 15.67
N ILE A 185 6.17 0.08 14.81
CA ILE A 185 6.29 -1.11 13.96
C ILE A 185 6.91 -0.77 12.62
N LEU A 186 6.28 0.09 11.81
CA LEU A 186 6.79 0.44 10.49
C LEU A 186 7.97 1.41 10.56
N GLY A 187 7.93 2.35 11.51
CA GLY A 187 9.00 3.32 11.74
C GLY A 187 10.30 2.73 12.31
N SER A 188 10.29 1.47 12.75
CA SER A 188 11.51 0.75 13.21
C SER A 188 12.17 -0.09 12.12
N LEU A 189 11.61 -0.13 10.90
CA LEU A 189 12.20 -0.83 9.76
C LEU A 189 13.44 -0.08 9.23
N ASP A 190 14.23 -0.76 8.37
CA ASP A 190 15.38 -0.13 7.70
C ASP A 190 14.90 1.13 6.95
N PRO A 191 15.52 2.31 7.13
CA PRO A 191 15.08 3.55 6.49
C PRO A 191 15.17 3.51 4.95
N ARG A 192 15.90 2.56 4.38
CA ARG A 192 15.96 2.32 2.92
C ARG A 192 14.81 1.45 2.42
N THR A 193 13.95 0.95 3.31
CA THR A 193 12.81 0.09 2.96
C THR A 193 11.88 0.81 2.00
N ARG A 194 11.57 0.14 0.89
CA ARG A 194 10.63 0.61 -0.13
C ARG A 194 9.20 0.34 0.30
N VAL A 195 8.33 1.33 0.20
CA VAL A 195 6.92 1.23 0.63
C VAL A 195 6.00 0.99 -0.57
N TYR A 196 5.15 -0.03 -0.46
CA TYR A 196 4.16 -0.42 -1.47
C TYR A 196 2.77 -0.42 -0.81
N CYS A 197 1.99 0.64 -1.00
CA CYS A 197 0.72 0.88 -0.31
C CYS A 197 -0.51 0.57 -1.16
N GLY A 198 -1.68 0.38 -0.53
CA GLY A 198 -2.89 -0.11 -1.18
C GLY A 198 -3.44 0.75 -2.32
N HIS A 199 -3.27 2.07 -2.26
CA HIS A 199 -3.96 3.02 -3.15
C HIS A 199 -3.08 4.18 -3.64
N GLU A 200 -3.45 4.72 -4.80
CA GLU A 200 -2.92 5.98 -5.34
C GLU A 200 -3.61 7.22 -4.74
N TYR A 201 -3.40 7.48 -3.45
CA TYR A 201 -3.93 8.66 -2.75
C TYR A 201 -2.93 9.81 -2.60
N THR A 202 -1.75 9.71 -3.24
CA THR A 202 -0.58 10.54 -2.98
C THR A 202 -0.88 12.04 -3.08
N ILE A 203 -1.51 12.50 -4.17
CA ILE A 203 -1.78 13.93 -4.38
C ILE A 203 -2.74 14.47 -3.31
N ASN A 204 -3.81 13.74 -3.00
CA ASN A 204 -4.80 14.19 -2.01
C ASN A 204 -4.24 14.17 -0.60
N ASN A 205 -3.39 13.20 -0.29
CA ASN A 205 -2.64 13.13 0.96
C ASN A 205 -1.70 14.34 1.10
N LEU A 206 -0.95 14.68 0.05
CA LEU A 206 -0.03 15.83 0.06
C LEU A 206 -0.76 17.18 0.10
N LYS A 207 -1.93 17.30 -0.54
CA LYS A 207 -2.78 18.49 -0.40
C LYS A 207 -3.22 18.71 1.05
N PHE A 208 -3.56 17.62 1.76
CA PHE A 208 -3.88 17.69 3.18
C PHE A 208 -2.63 17.98 4.04
N ALA A 209 -1.50 17.34 3.76
CA ALA A 209 -0.24 17.62 4.45
C ALA A 209 0.15 19.11 4.30
N ARG A 210 -0.05 19.71 3.12
CA ARG A 210 0.19 21.14 2.87
C ARG A 210 -0.77 22.03 3.66
N HIS A 211 -1.98 21.57 3.94
CA HIS A 211 -2.92 22.29 4.81
C HIS A 211 -2.47 22.28 6.27
N VAL A 212 -1.95 21.14 6.74
CA VAL A 212 -1.42 20.98 8.11
C VAL A 212 -0.09 21.72 8.29
N GLU A 213 0.79 21.68 7.29
CA GLU A 213 2.12 22.30 7.34
C GLU A 213 2.38 23.17 6.09
N PRO A 214 1.74 24.35 6.00
CA PRO A 214 1.82 25.19 4.79
C PRO A 214 3.24 25.66 4.47
N GLY A 215 4.11 25.79 5.48
CA GLY A 215 5.50 26.21 5.32
C GLY A 215 6.51 25.07 5.11
N ASN A 216 6.09 23.80 5.03
CA ASN A 216 7.03 22.67 4.91
C ASN A 216 7.49 22.50 3.44
N PRO A 217 8.77 22.79 3.12
CA PRO A 217 9.27 22.71 1.74
C PRO A 217 9.22 21.28 1.20
N SER A 218 9.47 20.27 2.02
CA SER A 218 9.43 18.86 1.61
C SER A 218 8.03 18.43 1.15
N VAL A 219 6.97 18.94 1.78
CA VAL A 219 5.59 18.68 1.36
C VAL A 219 5.30 19.34 0.01
N GLN A 220 5.75 20.58 -0.19
CA GLN A 220 5.54 21.32 -1.43
C GLN A 220 6.30 20.68 -2.60
N GLU A 221 7.57 20.35 -2.41
CA GLU A 221 8.42 19.65 -3.39
C GLU A 221 7.82 18.30 -3.76
N LYS A 222 7.39 17.52 -2.76
CA LYS A 222 6.77 16.21 -3.00
C LYS A 222 5.42 16.32 -3.72
N LEU A 223 4.62 17.34 -3.41
CA LEU A 223 3.37 17.62 -4.13
C LEU A 223 3.62 18.04 -5.57
N ALA A 224 4.61 18.90 -5.81
CA ALA A 224 5.02 19.30 -7.15
C ALA A 224 5.53 18.10 -7.96
N TRP A 225 6.37 17.27 -7.34
CA TRP A 225 6.81 15.99 -7.91
C TRP A 225 5.59 15.14 -8.28
N ALA A 226 4.67 14.87 -7.35
CA ALA A 226 3.51 14.00 -7.57
C ALA A 226 2.57 14.53 -8.67
N LYS A 227 2.42 15.85 -8.82
CA LYS A 227 1.64 16.48 -9.89
C LYS A 227 2.33 16.41 -11.24
N SER A 228 3.65 16.66 -11.28
CA SER A 228 4.47 16.52 -12.50
C SER A 228 4.55 15.07 -12.98
N TRP A 229 4.22 14.16 -12.09
CA TRP A 229 4.24 12.73 -12.29
C TRP A 229 3.05 12.16 -13.07
N SER A 230 2.29 13.01 -13.77
CA SER A 230 1.48 12.53 -14.88
C SER A 230 2.44 11.96 -15.94
N LEU A 231 2.49 10.61 -16.04
CA LEU A 231 2.78 9.80 -17.23
C LEU A 231 3.95 8.78 -17.19
N HIS A 232 5.06 8.85 -16.42
CA HIS A 232 6.24 8.01 -16.80
C HIS A 232 7.14 7.28 -15.77
N GLY A 233 7.01 7.30 -14.44
CA GLY A 233 7.93 6.43 -13.66
C GLY A 233 7.78 6.30 -12.16
N TRP A 234 7.31 5.14 -11.68
CA TRP A 234 7.17 4.76 -10.27
C TRP A 234 8.49 4.76 -9.50
N ASP A 235 8.59 5.59 -8.45
CA ASP A 235 9.70 5.59 -7.51
C ASP A 235 9.21 5.08 -6.13
N PRO A 236 9.57 3.84 -5.75
CA PRO A 236 9.22 3.25 -4.44
C PRO A 236 9.83 3.97 -3.23
N ILE A 237 10.82 4.83 -3.44
CA ILE A 237 11.79 5.17 -2.40
C ILE A 237 11.30 6.31 -1.49
N LEU A 238 10.18 6.95 -1.80
CA LEU A 238 9.85 8.18 -1.11
C LEU A 238 9.15 7.97 0.23
N SER A 239 10.01 7.75 1.23
CA SER A 239 10.08 8.41 2.53
C SER A 239 8.73 8.71 3.18
N LEU A 240 8.55 8.15 4.40
CA LEU A 240 7.63 8.63 5.42
C LEU A 240 7.78 10.15 5.60
N LEU A 241 7.17 10.94 4.72
CA LEU A 241 7.09 12.38 4.88
C LEU A 241 6.08 12.75 5.97
N PHE A 242 5.35 11.78 6.50
CA PHE A 242 4.31 12.00 7.49
C PHE A 242 3.91 10.69 8.18
N PRO A 243 4.54 10.26 9.28
CA PRO A 243 3.77 9.59 10.30
C PRO A 243 3.15 10.69 11.20
N PRO A 244 1.83 10.91 11.13
CA PRO A 244 1.19 12.01 11.87
C PRO A 244 1.53 11.94 13.37
N GLY A 245 1.79 13.09 13.98
CA GLY A 245 1.80 13.24 15.44
C GLY A 245 3.15 13.34 16.12
N ARG A 246 4.29 13.02 15.47
CA ARG A 246 5.62 13.22 16.10
C ARG A 246 6.25 14.58 15.75
N GLU A 247 5.94 15.10 14.57
CA GLU A 247 6.43 16.41 14.14
C GLU A 247 5.81 17.51 14.99
N LYS A 248 6.66 18.39 15.52
CA LYS A 248 6.22 19.47 16.41
C LYS A 248 5.22 20.40 15.73
N SER A 249 5.44 20.71 14.46
CA SER A 249 4.53 21.48 13.61
C SER A 249 3.15 20.83 13.47
N VAL A 250 3.09 19.50 13.36
CA VAL A 250 1.82 18.76 13.31
C VAL A 250 1.10 18.79 14.66
N GLN A 251 1.83 18.64 15.76
CA GLN A 251 1.30 18.79 17.12
C GLN A 251 0.77 20.20 17.38
N GLU A 252 1.50 21.23 16.93
CA GLU A 252 1.10 22.63 17.00
C GLU A 252 -0.19 22.89 16.20
N HIS A 253 -0.29 22.37 14.97
CA HIS A 253 -1.52 22.46 14.16
C HIS A 253 -2.70 21.77 14.84
N ALA A 254 -2.48 20.56 15.36
CA ALA A 254 -3.48 19.78 16.09
C ALA A 254 -3.87 20.40 17.44
N ARG A 255 -3.07 21.33 17.97
CA ARG A 255 -3.17 21.87 19.34
C ARG A 255 -3.11 20.79 20.41
N GLU A 256 -2.29 19.77 20.16
CA GLU A 256 -2.11 18.60 21.02
C GLU A 256 -0.62 18.34 21.22
N SER A 257 -0.16 18.34 22.48
CA SER A 257 1.24 18.02 22.81
C SER A 257 1.50 16.52 22.89
N ASP A 258 0.45 15.72 23.08
CA ASP A 258 0.55 14.27 23.06
C ASP A 258 0.47 13.75 21.61
N PRO A 259 1.44 12.94 21.16
CA PRO A 259 1.52 12.52 19.77
C PRO A 259 0.35 11.62 19.34
N VAL A 260 -0.23 10.85 20.27
CA VAL A 260 -1.38 9.99 19.98
C VAL A 260 -2.66 10.81 19.84
N ARG A 261 -2.88 11.80 20.71
CA ARG A 261 -3.98 12.76 20.56
C ARG A 261 -3.86 13.57 19.28
N ALA A 262 -2.65 14.01 18.94
CA ALA A 262 -2.38 14.69 17.67
C ALA A 262 -2.72 13.79 16.46
N MET A 263 -2.34 12.49 16.48
CA MET A 263 -2.74 11.52 15.46
C MET A 263 -4.26 11.46 15.30
N GLY A 264 -5.01 11.36 16.40
CA GLY A 264 -6.48 11.32 16.38
C GLY A 264 -7.11 12.60 15.83
N ALA A 265 -6.61 13.76 16.25
CA ALA A 265 -7.08 15.07 15.80
C ALA A 265 -6.85 15.26 14.29
N ILE A 266 -5.62 15.00 13.81
CA ILE A 266 -5.25 15.12 12.39
C ILE A 266 -6.04 14.13 11.53
N ARG A 267 -6.24 12.90 12.00
CA ARG A 267 -7.06 11.91 11.29
C ARG A 267 -8.49 12.39 11.12
N LYS A 268 -9.11 12.88 12.19
CA LYS A 268 -10.48 13.41 12.20
C LYS A 268 -10.60 14.63 11.29
N GLU A 269 -9.61 15.51 11.27
CA GLU A 269 -9.57 16.65 10.35
C GLU A 269 -9.50 16.17 8.89
N LYS A 270 -8.61 15.23 8.57
CA LYS A 270 -8.48 14.67 7.22
C LYS A 270 -9.76 14.00 6.73
N ASP A 271 -10.50 13.35 7.61
CA ASP A 271 -11.77 12.70 7.27
C ASP A 271 -12.86 13.69 6.84
N ASN A 272 -12.76 14.94 7.29
CA ASN A 272 -13.68 16.03 6.95
C ASN A 272 -13.07 17.04 5.96
N PHE A 273 -11.84 16.80 5.50
CA PHE A 273 -11.12 17.72 4.64
C PHE A 273 -11.69 17.73 3.23
N ARG A 274 -12.13 18.91 2.78
CA ARG A 274 -12.55 19.13 1.39
C ARG A 274 -11.32 19.35 0.54
N VAL A 275 -10.95 18.33 -0.23
CA VAL A 275 -9.77 18.37 -1.10
C VAL A 275 -9.89 19.56 -2.08
N PRO A 276 -8.97 20.54 -2.02
CA PRO A 276 -8.93 21.64 -2.98
C PRO A 276 -8.68 21.13 -4.40
N LYS A 277 -9.16 21.84 -5.41
CA LYS A 277 -8.87 21.51 -6.81
C LYS A 277 -7.36 21.55 -7.10
N ASP A 278 -6.65 22.51 -6.52
CA ASP A 278 -5.20 22.73 -6.69
C ASP A 278 -4.39 22.61 -5.39
#